data_AF-A0A817Z7T6-F1
#
_entry.id   AF-A0A817Z7T6-F1
#
_cell.length_a   1.000
_cell.length_b   1.000
_cell.length_c   1.000
_cell.angle_alpha   90.00
_cell.angle_beta   90.00
_cell.angle_gamma   90.00
#
_symmetry.space_group_name_H-M   'P 1'
#
loop_
_entity.id
_entity.type
_entity.pdbx_description
1 polymer ?
#
loop_
_entity_poly.entity_id
_entity_poly.type
_entity_poly.pdbx_seq_one_letter_code
_entity_poly.pdbx_strand_id
1 'polypeptide(L)'
;MFYFTIFAAIALFATVSNGLPTKSKMNEPERCCISSLFSAQISTSSGVKLPDGTTFSSYGYYNFSYDANRGLVGMKGVSFSVPKQEKSNLRIIENMKSGQIYTFDEDSKQCYKSINPIKSYSCIPDSAIYLHSFAYGYGDKQIIADTWLIQIDNAVNYATVSRDGLCVPLTGNNFVSEPAMISAITTTDFTPTVDDPSIFDIPAECNTAV
;
A
#
# COMPACT_ATOMS: atom_id res chain seq x y z
N MET A 1 16.76 7.02 9.90
CA MET A 1 15.59 6.35 10.50
C MET A 1 14.41 6.62 9.58
N PHE A 2 14.00 5.63 8.79
CA PHE A 2 12.97 5.81 7.75
C PHE A 2 11.66 5.20 8.23
N TYR A 3 10.63 6.04 8.34
CA TYR A 3 9.28 5.62 8.69
C TYR A 3 8.50 5.30 7.41
N PHE A 4 8.40 4.01 7.09
CA PHE A 4 7.35 3.49 6.21
C PHE A 4 6.19 3.05 7.10
N THR A 5 5.00 3.60 6.83
CA THR A 5 3.74 3.29 7.52
C THR A 5 2.60 3.31 6.50
N ILE A 6 1.61 2.43 6.67
CA ILE A 6 0.55 2.18 5.69
C ILE A 6 -0.78 2.03 6.45
N PHE A 7 -1.92 2.47 5.89
CA PHE A 7 -3.31 2.34 6.39
C PHE A 7 -3.80 3.39 7.45
N ALA A 8 -5.04 3.25 8.02
CA ALA A 8 -5.70 4.13 9.05
C ALA A 8 -7.05 3.53 9.64
N ALA A 9 -7.87 4.19 10.54
CA ALA A 9 -9.40 4.26 10.54
C ALA A 9 -10.25 4.89 11.72
N ILE A 10 -10.93 6.07 11.52
CA ILE A 10 -12.39 6.48 11.68
C ILE A 10 -12.60 7.99 12.11
N ALA A 11 -13.70 8.78 11.91
CA ALA A 11 -14.74 9.03 10.85
C ALA A 11 -15.69 10.24 11.25
N LEU A 12 -16.86 10.42 10.56
CA LEU A 12 -18.12 11.16 10.93
C LEU A 12 -18.29 12.72 10.83
N PHE A 13 -19.07 13.20 9.84
CA PHE A 13 -20.44 13.81 9.96
C PHE A 13 -20.96 14.36 8.60
N ALA A 14 -22.26 14.71 8.50
CA ALA A 14 -22.94 15.21 7.28
C ALA A 14 -24.09 16.18 7.68
N THR A 15 -24.81 16.94 6.84
CA THR A 15 -25.13 16.91 5.38
C THR A 15 -24.91 18.34 4.76
N VAL A 16 -25.40 18.87 3.61
CA VAL A 16 -26.53 18.67 2.67
C VAL A 16 -26.11 19.14 1.25
N SER A 17 -26.81 18.76 0.17
CA SER A 17 -26.65 19.37 -1.18
C SER A 17 -27.98 19.66 -1.90
N ASN A 18 -28.01 20.73 -2.70
CA ASN A 18 -29.12 21.05 -3.62
C ASN A 18 -28.80 20.55 -5.04
N GLY A 19 -29.83 20.21 -5.81
CA GLY A 19 -29.71 19.41 -7.03
C GLY A 19 -29.00 20.10 -8.21
N LEU A 20 -28.08 19.36 -8.83
CA LEU A 20 -27.56 19.57 -10.18
C LEU A 20 -28.10 18.45 -11.10
N PRO A 21 -28.15 18.64 -12.43
CA PRO A 21 -28.78 17.69 -13.35
C PRO A 21 -28.14 16.29 -13.27
N THR A 22 -28.99 15.27 -13.30
CA THR A 22 -28.59 13.86 -13.15
C THR A 22 -27.81 13.36 -14.36
N LYS A 23 -26.49 13.61 -14.33
CA LYS A 23 -25.49 12.83 -15.05
C LYS A 23 -25.84 11.35 -14.86
N SER A 24 -25.94 10.59 -15.95
CA SER A 24 -26.31 9.16 -15.90
C SER A 24 -25.49 8.47 -14.81
N LYS A 25 -26.18 7.92 -13.80
CA LYS A 25 -25.53 7.36 -12.62
C LYS A 25 -24.90 6.03 -13.05
N MET A 26 -23.68 6.11 -13.59
CA MET A 26 -22.82 4.97 -13.88
C MET A 26 -22.81 4.10 -12.63
N ASN A 27 -23.43 2.91 -12.73
CA ASN A 27 -23.71 2.09 -11.56
C ASN A 27 -22.40 1.79 -10.83
N GLU A 28 -22.43 1.99 -9.52
CA GLU A 28 -21.32 1.68 -8.64
C GLU A 28 -21.03 0.17 -8.75
N PRO A 29 -19.79 -0.24 -9.04
CA PRO A 29 -19.42 -1.64 -9.11
C PRO A 29 -19.52 -2.29 -7.74
N GLU A 30 -19.69 -3.62 -7.73
CA GLU A 30 -19.66 -4.39 -6.48
C GLU A 30 -18.27 -4.27 -5.82
N ARG A 31 -18.26 -4.12 -4.48
CA ARG A 31 -17.02 -4.06 -3.70
C ARG A 31 -16.38 -5.45 -3.69
N CYS A 32 -15.07 -5.49 -3.96
CA CYS A 32 -14.33 -6.74 -4.06
C CYS A 32 -13.29 -6.91 -2.94
N CYS A 33 -12.81 -8.15 -2.79
CA CYS A 33 -11.72 -8.52 -1.90
C CYS A 33 -10.57 -9.11 -2.71
N ILE A 34 -9.34 -8.79 -2.32
CA ILE A 34 -8.11 -9.39 -2.83
C ILE A 34 -7.96 -10.82 -2.31
N SER A 35 -7.12 -11.63 -2.97
CA SER A 35 -6.75 -12.95 -2.45
C SER A 35 -6.17 -12.86 -1.02
N SER A 36 -6.54 -13.79 -0.14
CA SER A 36 -5.96 -13.92 1.20
C SER A 36 -4.49 -14.38 1.19
N LEU A 37 -3.99 -14.81 0.03
CA LEU A 37 -2.63 -15.25 -0.23
C LEU A 37 -2.20 -14.76 -1.62
N PHE A 38 -1.16 -13.93 -1.72
CA PHE A 38 -0.63 -13.50 -3.02
C PHE A 38 0.83 -13.02 -2.96
N SER A 39 1.49 -13.05 -4.12
CA SER A 39 2.78 -12.43 -4.41
C SER A 39 2.59 -11.45 -5.57
N ALA A 40 3.49 -10.47 -5.68
CA ALA A 40 3.55 -9.51 -6.77
C ALA A 40 4.92 -8.85 -6.84
N GLN A 41 5.22 -8.14 -7.92
CA GLN A 41 6.20 -7.05 -7.87
C GLN A 41 5.48 -5.75 -7.55
N ILE A 42 6.06 -4.91 -6.69
CA ILE A 42 5.61 -3.54 -6.48
C ILE A 42 6.74 -2.54 -6.71
N SER A 43 6.40 -1.46 -7.39
CA SER A 43 7.19 -0.24 -7.37
C SER A 43 6.55 0.75 -6.39
N THR A 44 7.37 1.43 -5.60
CA THR A 44 6.91 2.45 -4.66
C THR A 44 7.64 3.77 -4.92
N SER A 45 6.95 4.87 -4.67
CA SER A 45 7.57 6.19 -4.47
C SER A 45 6.93 6.84 -3.24
N SER A 46 7.72 7.60 -2.49
CA SER A 46 7.28 8.26 -1.28
C SER A 46 7.98 9.59 -1.07
N GLY A 47 7.30 10.51 -0.40
CA GLY A 47 7.84 11.76 0.12
C GLY A 47 7.30 12.01 1.53
N VAL A 48 8.15 12.41 2.45
CA VAL A 48 7.76 12.80 3.82
C VAL A 48 8.41 14.12 4.18
N LYS A 49 7.66 15.00 4.85
CA LYS A 49 8.17 16.20 5.49
C LYS A 49 8.28 15.95 6.99
N LEU A 50 9.49 16.07 7.52
CA LEU A 50 9.82 15.90 8.93
C LEU A 50 9.47 17.16 9.75
N PRO A 51 9.35 17.07 11.09
CA PRO A 51 8.96 18.19 11.95
C PRO A 51 9.94 19.38 11.96
N ASP A 52 11.20 19.15 11.62
CA ASP A 52 12.23 20.20 11.42
C ASP A 52 12.07 20.97 10.09
N GLY A 53 11.14 20.54 9.23
CA GLY A 53 10.91 21.07 7.89
C GLY A 53 11.65 20.34 6.78
N THR A 54 12.58 19.43 7.11
CA THR A 54 13.35 18.65 6.13
C THR A 54 12.42 17.75 5.32
N THR A 55 12.55 17.76 4.00
CA THR A 55 11.88 16.79 3.12
C THR A 55 12.81 15.64 2.78
N PHE A 56 12.26 14.43 2.79
CA PHE A 56 12.91 13.22 2.31
C PHE A 56 12.02 12.55 1.27
N SER A 57 12.61 12.02 0.21
CA SER A 57 11.91 11.18 -0.76
C SER A 57 12.68 9.91 -1.03
N SER A 58 11.95 8.85 -1.37
CA SER A 58 12.55 7.59 -1.83
C SER A 58 11.67 6.94 -2.88
N TYR A 59 12.27 6.07 -3.68
CA TYR A 59 11.56 5.15 -4.56
C TYR A 59 12.21 3.78 -4.46
N GLY A 60 11.46 2.73 -4.79
CA GLY A 60 11.98 1.37 -4.70
C GLY A 60 11.18 0.36 -5.52
N TYR A 61 11.78 -0.82 -5.66
CA TYR A 61 11.23 -1.95 -6.40
C TYR A 61 11.42 -3.20 -5.55
N TYR A 62 10.32 -3.91 -5.29
CA TYR A 62 10.28 -5.01 -4.33
C TYR A 62 9.46 -6.18 -4.88
N ASN A 63 9.94 -7.39 -4.65
CA ASN A 63 9.06 -8.55 -4.57
C ASN A 63 8.23 -8.37 -3.28
N PHE A 64 6.91 -8.50 -3.40
CA PHE A 64 5.94 -8.37 -2.34
C PHE A 64 5.24 -9.72 -2.12
N SER A 65 4.85 -10.03 -0.90
CA SER A 65 4.07 -11.24 -0.57
C SER A 65 3.20 -11.00 0.65
N TYR A 66 2.00 -11.58 0.63
CA TYR A 66 0.95 -11.36 1.61
C TYR A 66 0.28 -12.69 1.98
N ASP A 67 0.17 -12.95 3.27
CA ASP A 67 -0.54 -14.10 3.83
C ASP A 67 -1.42 -13.63 4.99
N ALA A 68 -2.71 -13.42 4.72
CA ALA A 68 -3.69 -13.02 5.73
C ALA A 68 -3.90 -14.11 6.80
N ASN A 69 -3.71 -15.38 6.46
CA ASN A 69 -3.94 -16.52 7.36
C ASN A 69 -2.85 -16.53 8.46
N ARG A 70 -1.59 -16.45 8.04
CA ARG A 70 -0.45 -16.24 8.97
C ARG A 70 -0.49 -14.85 9.59
N GLY A 71 -1.04 -13.85 8.89
CA GLY A 71 -1.09 -12.46 9.33
C GLY A 71 0.20 -11.70 9.03
N LEU A 72 0.82 -11.98 7.88
CA LEU A 72 2.16 -11.52 7.52
C LEU A 72 2.17 -10.78 6.17
N VAL A 73 3.00 -9.75 6.09
CA VAL A 73 3.43 -9.12 4.84
C VAL A 73 4.95 -9.20 4.76
N GLY A 74 5.47 -9.45 3.56
CA GLY A 74 6.90 -9.48 3.28
C GLY A 74 7.21 -8.68 2.01
N MET A 75 8.28 -7.90 2.06
CA MET A 75 8.84 -7.17 0.93
C MET A 75 10.35 -7.42 0.88
N LYS A 76 10.90 -7.64 -0.30
CA LYS A 76 12.35 -7.76 -0.51
C LYS A 76 12.75 -7.15 -1.84
N GLY A 77 13.74 -6.25 -1.82
CA GLY A 77 14.12 -5.51 -3.01
C GLY A 77 15.06 -4.35 -2.73
N VAL A 78 14.92 -3.27 -3.50
CA VAL A 78 15.85 -2.15 -3.52
C VAL A 78 15.11 -0.84 -3.25
N SER A 79 15.66 -0.03 -2.34
CA SER A 79 15.27 1.35 -2.09
C SER A 79 16.37 2.32 -2.54
N PHE A 80 15.97 3.51 -2.98
CA PHE A 80 16.85 4.60 -3.40
C PHE A 80 16.46 5.90 -2.69
N SER A 81 17.42 6.55 -2.03
CA SER A 81 17.19 7.83 -1.34
C SER A 81 17.32 9.04 -2.27
N VAL A 82 16.55 10.10 -2.02
CA VAL A 82 16.60 11.36 -2.79
C VAL A 82 16.83 12.51 -1.79
N PRO A 83 17.77 13.44 -2.05
CA PRO A 83 18.50 13.66 -3.30
C PRO A 83 19.79 12.83 -3.48
N LYS A 84 20.25 12.11 -2.45
CA LYS A 84 21.61 11.53 -2.44
C LYS A 84 21.84 10.32 -3.36
N GLN A 85 20.79 9.64 -3.80
CA GLN A 85 20.84 8.39 -4.57
C GLN A 85 21.55 7.24 -3.82
N GLU A 86 21.50 7.22 -2.49
CA GLU A 86 21.99 6.07 -1.70
C GLU A 86 21.06 4.89 -1.95
N LYS A 87 21.62 3.77 -2.43
CA LYS A 87 20.93 2.49 -2.63
C LYS A 87 20.99 1.69 -1.32
N SER A 88 19.87 1.08 -0.93
CA SER A 88 19.81 0.05 0.12
C SER A 88 19.07 -1.18 -0.40
N ASN A 89 19.65 -2.37 -0.23
CA ASN A 89 18.93 -3.62 -0.44
C ASN A 89 18.15 -3.93 0.85
N LEU A 90 16.82 -3.88 0.80
CA LEU A 90 15.96 -3.98 1.99
C LEU A 90 15.11 -5.25 1.98
N ARG A 91 14.93 -5.82 3.17
CA ARG A 91 13.84 -6.75 3.49
C ARG A 91 12.96 -6.10 4.55
N ILE A 92 11.66 -5.97 4.29
CA ILE A 92 10.67 -5.42 5.22
C ILE A 92 9.65 -6.52 5.53
N ILE A 93 9.38 -6.76 6.81
CA ILE A 93 8.46 -7.81 7.28
C ILE A 93 7.48 -7.18 8.26
N GLU A 94 6.18 -7.32 8.01
CA GLU A 94 5.11 -6.84 8.89
C GLU A 94 4.32 -8.03 9.48
N ASN A 95 4.15 -8.03 10.79
CA ASN A 95 3.20 -8.88 11.49
C ASN A 95 1.90 -8.10 11.72
N MET A 96 0.92 -8.27 10.83
CA MET A 96 -0.37 -7.56 10.85
C MET A 96 -1.19 -7.83 12.12
N LYS A 97 -0.88 -8.89 12.89
CA LYS A 97 -1.56 -9.22 14.15
C LYS A 97 -1.02 -8.41 15.34
N SER A 98 0.22 -7.94 15.28
CA SER A 98 0.84 -7.06 16.29
C SER A 98 1.09 -5.62 15.80
N GLY A 99 0.96 -5.36 14.49
CA GLY A 99 1.42 -4.14 13.84
C GLY A 99 2.94 -4.02 13.76
N GLN A 100 3.72 -5.03 14.16
CA GLN A 100 5.18 -4.90 14.20
C GLN A 100 5.81 -4.99 12.81
N ILE A 101 6.53 -3.95 12.41
CA ILE A 101 7.39 -3.93 11.23
C ILE A 101 8.84 -4.15 11.65
N TYR A 102 9.55 -4.96 10.87
CA TYR A 102 11.00 -5.09 10.85
C TYR A 102 11.52 -4.58 9.50
N THR A 103 12.41 -3.58 9.51
CA THR A 103 13.15 -3.15 8.32
C THR A 103 14.60 -3.58 8.45
N PHE A 104 15.03 -4.53 7.64
CA PHE A 104 16.39 -5.06 7.58
C PHE A 104 17.12 -4.58 6.33
N ASP A 105 18.32 -4.06 6.51
CA ASP A 105 19.26 -3.75 5.44
C ASP A 105 20.13 -4.97 5.17
N GLU A 106 19.94 -5.60 4.01
CA GLU A 106 20.66 -6.78 3.57
C GLU A 106 22.16 -6.50 3.31
N ASP A 107 22.54 -5.24 3.09
CA ASP A 107 23.94 -4.82 2.85
C ASP A 107 24.67 -4.52 4.18
N SER A 108 24.09 -3.66 5.03
CA SER A 108 24.72 -3.25 6.30
C SER A 108 24.44 -4.18 7.49
N LYS A 109 23.52 -5.15 7.33
CA LYS A 109 23.01 -6.08 8.36
C LYS A 109 22.38 -5.38 9.58
N GLN A 110 22.01 -4.11 9.44
CA GLN A 110 21.25 -3.36 10.44
C GLN A 110 19.78 -3.72 10.35
N CYS A 111 19.12 -3.88 11.50
CA CYS A 111 17.67 -4.04 11.58
C CYS A 111 17.06 -2.96 12.48
N TYR A 112 15.91 -2.44 12.05
CA TYR A 112 15.13 -1.42 12.73
C TYR A 112 13.73 -1.96 13.00
N LYS A 113 13.20 -1.77 14.21
CA LYS A 113 11.80 -2.06 14.52
C LYS A 113 10.96 -0.79 14.41
N SER A 114 9.71 -0.96 14.01
CA SER A 114 8.66 0.04 14.19
C SER A 114 7.32 -0.65 14.43
N ILE A 115 6.32 0.13 14.84
CA ILE A 115 4.93 -0.30 14.86
C ILE A 115 4.23 0.45 13.72
N ASN A 116 3.54 -0.28 12.85
CA ASN A 116 2.47 0.26 12.04
C ASN A 116 1.25 0.44 12.95
N PRO A 117 0.79 1.68 13.22
CA PRO A 117 -0.33 1.88 14.13
C PRO A 117 -1.68 1.42 13.55
N ILE A 118 -1.74 1.07 12.26
CA ILE A 118 -3.01 0.93 11.53
C ILE A 118 -3.04 -0.20 10.51
N LYS A 119 -4.28 -0.61 10.16
CA LYS A 119 -4.61 -1.98 9.74
C LYS A 119 -4.76 -2.15 8.23
N SER A 120 -4.16 -3.20 7.70
CA SER A 120 -4.31 -3.63 6.31
C SER A 120 -5.75 -4.04 5.97
N TYR A 121 -6.25 -3.57 4.82
CA TYR A 121 -7.57 -3.91 4.31
C TYR A 121 -7.47 -4.90 3.14
N SER A 122 -8.08 -6.08 3.28
CA SER A 122 -8.16 -7.09 2.22
C SER A 122 -9.31 -6.83 1.22
N CYS A 123 -10.20 -5.87 1.51
CA CYS A 123 -11.38 -5.58 0.70
C CYS A 123 -11.57 -4.07 0.57
N ILE A 124 -12.23 -3.64 -0.51
CA ILE A 124 -12.76 -2.28 -0.62
C ILE A 124 -13.81 -2.09 0.49
N PRO A 125 -13.64 -1.16 1.44
CA PRO A 125 -14.55 -1.02 2.58
C PRO A 125 -15.89 -0.39 2.17
N ASP A 126 -16.94 -0.62 2.95
CA ASP A 126 -18.26 -0.03 2.73
C ASP A 126 -18.24 1.52 2.76
N SER A 127 -17.31 2.10 3.51
CA SER A 127 -17.05 3.54 3.56
C SER A 127 -16.32 4.11 2.32
N ALA A 128 -15.86 3.26 1.40
CA ALA A 128 -15.20 3.72 0.18
C ALA A 128 -16.18 4.43 -0.76
N ILE A 129 -15.76 5.58 -1.30
CA ILE A 129 -16.51 6.35 -2.28
C ILE A 129 -15.98 5.98 -3.67
N TYR A 130 -16.82 5.36 -4.50
CA TYR A 130 -16.48 5.10 -5.90
C TYR A 130 -16.30 6.41 -6.67
N LEU A 131 -15.18 6.52 -7.42
CA LEU A 131 -14.89 7.71 -8.24
C LEU A 131 -15.24 7.49 -9.71
N HIS A 132 -14.64 6.50 -10.34
CA HIS A 132 -14.84 6.14 -11.74
C HIS A 132 -14.21 4.79 -12.09
N SER A 133 -14.66 4.21 -13.21
CA SER A 133 -13.91 3.19 -13.95
C SER A 133 -12.98 3.81 -14.99
N PHE A 134 -12.01 3.04 -15.47
CA PHE A 134 -11.30 3.27 -16.73
C PHE A 134 -10.71 1.95 -17.25
N ALA A 135 -9.98 2.00 -18.37
CA ALA A 135 -9.31 0.85 -18.95
C ALA A 135 -7.80 1.10 -19.04
N TYR A 136 -7.00 0.14 -18.57
CA TYR A 136 -5.58 0.04 -18.91
C TYR A 136 -5.41 -0.84 -20.15
N GLY A 137 -4.63 -0.41 -21.14
CA GLY A 137 -4.41 -1.16 -22.39
C GLY A 137 -5.18 -0.60 -23.59
N TYR A 138 -5.45 -1.44 -24.60
CA TYR A 138 -6.10 -1.03 -25.84
C TYR A 138 -6.81 -2.20 -26.55
N GLY A 139 -8.00 -1.93 -27.09
CA GLY A 139 -8.83 -2.93 -27.76
C GLY A 139 -9.17 -4.11 -26.84
N ASP A 140 -9.14 -5.32 -27.38
CA ASP A 140 -9.44 -6.55 -26.61
C ASP A 140 -8.38 -6.87 -25.54
N LYS A 141 -7.23 -6.20 -25.56
CA LYS A 141 -6.16 -6.30 -24.56
C LYS A 141 -6.28 -5.14 -23.56
N GLN A 142 -7.34 -5.17 -22.76
CA GLN A 142 -7.60 -4.17 -21.73
C GLN A 142 -7.97 -4.78 -20.38
N ILE A 143 -7.50 -4.16 -19.31
CA ILE A 143 -7.93 -4.42 -17.93
C ILE A 143 -8.89 -3.28 -17.55
N ILE A 144 -10.15 -3.60 -17.29
CA ILE A 144 -11.09 -2.64 -16.71
C ILE A 144 -10.73 -2.48 -15.23
N ALA A 145 -10.61 -1.24 -14.78
CA ALA A 145 -10.18 -0.89 -13.44
C ALA A 145 -11.15 0.12 -12.79
N ASP A 146 -11.29 0.02 -11.48
CA ASP A 146 -12.15 0.88 -10.67
C ASP A 146 -11.36 1.59 -9.58
N THR A 147 -11.47 2.93 -9.54
CA THR A 147 -10.82 3.76 -8.51
C THR A 147 -11.80 4.15 -7.42
N TRP A 148 -11.39 3.88 -6.18
CA TRP A 148 -12.12 4.14 -4.96
C TRP A 148 -11.35 5.15 -4.09
N LEU A 149 -12.04 6.19 -3.62
CA LEU A 149 -11.57 7.08 -2.58
C LEU A 149 -11.86 6.46 -1.21
N ILE A 150 -10.79 6.26 -0.45
CA ILE A 150 -10.76 5.54 0.81
C ILE A 150 -10.14 6.50 1.84
N GLN A 151 -10.96 7.42 2.36
CA GLN A 151 -10.58 8.34 3.44
C GLN A 151 -10.75 7.65 4.80
N ILE A 152 -9.68 7.63 5.57
CA ILE A 152 -9.51 6.80 6.75
C ILE A 152 -8.51 7.54 7.69
N ASP A 153 -8.88 7.86 8.94
CA ASP A 153 -8.19 8.85 9.81
C ASP A 153 -7.74 10.15 9.09
N ASN A 154 -6.49 10.56 9.30
CA ASN A 154 -5.80 11.65 8.64
C ASN A 154 -5.16 11.23 7.30
N ALA A 155 -5.51 10.03 6.80
CA ALA A 155 -5.04 9.47 5.54
C ALA A 155 -6.14 9.48 4.47
N VAL A 156 -5.79 9.97 3.28
CA VAL A 156 -6.62 9.89 2.08
C VAL A 156 -5.97 8.91 1.13
N ASN A 157 -6.68 7.83 0.78
CA ASN A 157 -6.18 6.79 -0.10
C ASN A 157 -7.01 6.75 -1.39
N TYR A 158 -6.36 6.53 -2.53
CA TYR A 158 -6.98 6.26 -3.82
C TYR A 158 -6.53 4.87 -4.25
N ALA A 159 -7.42 3.88 -4.15
CA ALA A 159 -7.15 2.50 -4.53
C ALA A 159 -7.78 2.20 -5.89
N THR A 160 -6.97 1.79 -6.86
CA THR A 160 -7.43 1.35 -8.18
C THR A 160 -7.26 -0.16 -8.28
N VAL A 161 -8.37 -0.90 -8.44
CA VAL A 161 -8.40 -2.37 -8.48
C VAL A 161 -8.94 -2.88 -9.83
N SER A 162 -8.59 -4.11 -10.21
CA SER A 162 -9.15 -4.77 -11.40
C SER A 162 -10.62 -5.16 -11.23
N ARG A 163 -11.40 -5.01 -12.31
CA ARG A 163 -12.79 -5.50 -12.43
C ARG A 163 -12.83 -6.84 -13.17
N ASP A 164 -12.17 -7.83 -12.60
CA ASP A 164 -12.09 -9.22 -13.06
C ASP A 164 -12.55 -10.24 -12.01
N GLY A 165 -12.97 -9.76 -10.82
CA GLY A 165 -13.33 -10.59 -9.67
C GLY A 165 -12.16 -10.99 -8.76
N LEU A 166 -10.91 -10.72 -9.16
CA LEU A 166 -9.70 -10.97 -8.36
C LEU A 166 -9.28 -9.76 -7.51
N CYS A 167 -9.83 -8.58 -7.80
CA CYS A 167 -9.58 -7.33 -7.05
C CYS A 167 -8.09 -6.94 -6.98
N VAL A 168 -7.34 -7.23 -8.05
CA VAL A 168 -5.90 -7.00 -8.12
C VAL A 168 -5.63 -5.50 -7.96
N PRO A 169 -4.83 -5.07 -6.98
CA PRO A 169 -4.53 -3.66 -6.77
C PRO A 169 -3.54 -3.22 -7.85
N LEU A 170 -3.99 -2.39 -8.78
CA LEU A 170 -3.18 -1.94 -9.92
C LEU A 170 -2.33 -0.72 -9.52
N THR A 171 -2.95 0.27 -8.90
CA THR A 171 -2.27 1.44 -8.31
C THR A 171 -2.92 1.83 -6.99
N GLY A 172 -2.09 2.28 -6.04
CA GLY A 172 -2.51 2.90 -4.79
C GLY A 172 -1.81 4.24 -4.61
N ASN A 173 -2.53 5.29 -4.22
CA ASN A 173 -1.94 6.56 -3.80
C ASN A 173 -2.44 6.88 -2.39
N ASN A 174 -1.56 7.37 -1.53
CA ASN A 174 -1.83 7.65 -0.12
C ASN A 174 -1.27 9.04 0.24
N PHE A 175 -2.04 9.80 1.01
CA PHE A 175 -1.70 11.13 1.50
C PHE A 175 -2.04 11.20 2.98
N VAL A 176 -1.05 11.42 3.84
CA VAL A 176 -1.21 11.59 5.31
C VAL A 176 -0.88 13.02 5.67
N SER A 177 -1.69 13.68 6.52
CA SER A 177 -1.43 15.08 6.88
C SER A 177 -0.34 15.26 7.94
N GLU A 178 -0.23 14.32 8.89
CA GLU A 178 0.65 14.45 10.07
C GLU A 178 1.33 13.10 10.41
N PRO A 179 2.67 12.99 10.26
CA PRO A 179 3.54 13.90 9.50
C PRO A 179 3.10 13.95 8.03
N ALA A 180 3.34 15.08 7.36
CA ALA A 180 2.91 15.25 5.97
C ALA A 180 3.66 14.27 5.05
N MET A 181 2.96 13.25 4.58
CA MET A 181 3.49 12.15 3.78
C MET A 181 2.64 11.94 2.53
N ILE A 182 3.30 11.62 1.42
CA ILE A 182 2.69 11.09 0.20
C ILE A 182 3.37 9.77 -0.14
N SER A 183 2.61 8.78 -0.59
CA SER A 183 3.16 7.61 -1.25
C SER A 183 2.31 7.16 -2.43
N ALA A 184 2.95 6.56 -3.42
CA ALA A 184 2.30 5.90 -4.55
C ALA A 184 2.92 4.52 -4.75
N ILE A 185 2.08 3.53 -5.02
CA ILE A 185 2.43 2.13 -5.23
C ILE A 185 1.82 1.70 -6.57
N THR A 186 2.58 0.99 -7.40
CA THR A 186 2.09 0.34 -8.63
C THR A 186 2.51 -1.12 -8.61
N THR A 187 1.56 -2.02 -8.87
CA THR A 187 1.75 -3.47 -8.80
C THR A 187 1.88 -4.06 -10.20
N THR A 188 2.77 -5.04 -10.37
CA THR A 188 2.88 -5.90 -11.55
C THR A 188 3.00 -7.36 -11.14
N ASP A 189 2.85 -8.29 -12.08
CA ASP A 189 3.19 -9.71 -11.89
C ASP A 189 2.48 -10.38 -10.70
N PHE A 190 1.21 -10.02 -10.48
CA PHE A 190 0.39 -10.56 -9.40
C PHE A 190 0.09 -12.05 -9.60
N THR A 191 0.35 -12.85 -8.56
CA THR A 191 0.04 -14.28 -8.48
C THR A 191 -0.79 -14.55 -7.22
N PRO A 192 -1.93 -15.29 -7.27
CA PRO A 192 -2.75 -15.61 -6.09
C PRO A 192 -2.16 -16.76 -5.24
N THR A 193 -0.83 -16.75 -5.10
CA THR A 193 0.03 -17.71 -4.38
C THR A 193 1.14 -16.93 -3.70
N VAL A 194 1.76 -17.45 -2.63
CA VAL A 194 3.05 -16.91 -2.17
C VAL A 194 4.17 -17.72 -2.80
N ASP A 195 4.98 -17.05 -3.62
CA ASP A 195 5.98 -17.71 -4.48
C ASP A 195 7.34 -17.89 -3.78
N ASP A 196 7.69 -17.02 -2.82
CA ASP A 196 8.83 -17.19 -1.90
C ASP A 196 8.38 -16.99 -0.44
N PRO A 197 8.10 -18.06 0.34
CA PRO A 197 7.70 -17.93 1.74
C PRO A 197 8.84 -17.51 2.69
N SER A 198 10.10 -17.53 2.25
CA SER A 198 11.26 -17.11 3.08
C SER A 198 11.37 -15.59 3.20
N ILE A 199 10.61 -14.84 2.39
CA ILE A 199 10.45 -13.39 2.50
C ILE A 199 9.93 -12.95 3.88
N PHE A 200 9.19 -13.84 4.56
CA PHE A 200 8.65 -13.63 5.90
C PHE A 200 9.63 -13.98 7.04
N ASP A 201 10.78 -14.57 6.74
CA ASP A 201 11.74 -15.02 7.76
C ASP A 201 12.52 -13.82 8.31
N ILE A 202 12.25 -13.53 9.59
CA ILE A 202 12.86 -12.43 10.36
C ILE A 202 14.34 -12.76 10.62
N PRO A 203 15.30 -11.94 10.14
CA PRO A 203 16.72 -12.15 10.37
C PRO A 203 17.09 -12.18 11.87
N ALA A 204 18.13 -12.93 12.23
CA ALA A 204 18.53 -13.10 13.63
C ALA A 204 18.97 -11.78 14.28
N GLU A 205 19.55 -10.89 13.48
CA GLU A 205 19.95 -9.52 13.78
C GLU A 205 18.77 -8.65 14.26
N CYS A 206 17.56 -8.93 13.79
CA CYS A 206 16.34 -8.24 14.20
C CYS A 206 15.86 -8.59 15.61
N ASN A 207 16.36 -9.68 16.23
CA ASN A 207 16.03 -9.98 17.62
C ASN A 207 16.52 -8.87 18.55
N THR A 208 17.78 -8.45 18.36
CA THR A 208 18.46 -7.40 19.12
C THR A 208 18.19 -5.97 18.66
N ALA A 209 17.43 -5.78 17.57
CA ALA A 209 17.09 -4.44 17.08
C ALA A 209 16.32 -3.62 18.13
N VAL A 210 16.51 -2.30 18.08
CA VAL A 210 15.75 -1.30 18.85
C VAL A 210 14.47 -0.94 18.09
#